data_AF-A0A2V7HKN0-F1
#
_entry.id   AF-A0A2V7HKN0-F1
#
_cell.length_a   1.000
_cell.length_b   1.000
_cell.length_c   1.000
_cell.angle_alpha   90.00
_cell.angle_beta   90.00
_cell.angle_gamma   90.00
#
_symmetry.space_group_name_H-M   'P 1'
#
loop_
_entity.id
_entity.type
_entity.pdbx_description
1 polymer ?
#
loop_
_entity_poly.entity_id
_entity_poly.type
_entity_poly.pdbx_seq_one_letter_code
_entity_poly.pdbx_strand_id
1 'polypeptide(L)' 'MTPQLDNLIMNYPLTLPHFFERTRRIFPKKTLATRVPGVGLERMDYGRWAERTTRLAGALQALGVRRGDRVGTFA' A
#
# COMPACT_ATOMS: atom_id res chain seq x y z
N MET A 1 -35.78 -20.72 24.71
CA MET A 1 -35.32 -19.90 23.56
C MET A 1 -33.86 -19.59 23.78
N THR A 2 -32.97 -20.22 23.01
CA THR A 2 -31.55 -19.86 22.99
C THR A 2 -31.42 -18.52 22.27
N PRO A 3 -30.74 -17.49 22.84
CA PRO A 3 -30.59 -16.22 22.15
C PRO A 3 -29.75 -16.40 20.88
N GLN A 4 -30.18 -15.77 19.78
CA GLN A 4 -29.37 -15.62 18.57
C GLN A 4 -28.15 -14.75 18.90
N LEU A 5 -26.96 -15.27 18.67
CA LEU A 5 -25.69 -14.54 18.79
C LEU A 5 -25.16 -14.28 17.38
N ASP A 6 -25.35 -13.05 16.90
CA ASP A 6 -24.81 -12.58 15.62
C ASP A 6 -23.54 -11.74 15.83
N ASN A 7 -22.70 -11.62 14.79
CA ASN A 7 -21.50 -10.75 14.76
C ASN A 7 -20.36 -11.15 15.71
N LEU A 8 -20.14 -12.44 15.93
CA LEU A 8 -19.05 -12.96 16.79
C LEU A 8 -17.66 -12.96 16.13
N ILE A 9 -17.54 -12.48 14.89
CA ILE A 9 -16.28 -12.39 14.15
C ILE A 9 -15.82 -10.94 14.05
N MET A 10 -14.50 -10.75 13.86
CA MET A 10 -13.95 -9.41 13.67
C MET A 10 -14.52 -8.75 12.42
N ASN A 11 -15.05 -7.54 12.59
CA ASN A 11 -15.43 -6.66 11.47
C ASN A 11 -14.19 -5.90 10.97
N TYR A 12 -13.55 -6.42 9.91
CA TYR A 12 -12.34 -5.83 9.33
C TYR A 12 -12.54 -5.52 7.83
N PRO A 13 -12.32 -4.28 7.38
CA PRO A 13 -12.58 -3.89 5.99
C PRO A 13 -11.51 -4.42 5.02
N LEU A 14 -11.95 -4.94 3.87
CA LEU A 14 -11.07 -5.48 2.83
C LEU A 14 -10.48 -4.35 1.97
N THR A 15 -9.37 -3.77 2.43
CA THR A 15 -8.76 -2.59 1.80
C THR A 15 -7.30 -2.83 1.39
N LEU A 16 -6.84 -2.16 0.32
CA LEU A 16 -5.45 -2.23 -0.14
C LEU A 16 -4.39 -1.83 0.92
N PRO A 17 -4.64 -0.84 1.81
CA PRO A 17 -3.71 -0.53 2.90
C PRO A 17 -3.34 -1.73 3.79
N HIS A 18 -4.20 -2.75 3.89
CA HIS A 18 -3.86 -3.96 4.65
C HIS A 18 -2.65 -4.69 4.05
N PHE A 19 -2.61 -4.85 2.71
CA PHE A 19 -1.47 -5.45 2.02
C PHE A 19 -0.22 -4.58 2.16
N PHE A 20 -0.36 -3.26 2.00
CA PHE A 20 0.74 -2.31 2.17
C PHE A 20 1.38 -2.42 3.56
N GLU A 21 0.58 -2.35 4.63
CA GLU A 21 1.06 -2.41 6.00
C GLU A 21 1.69 -3.77 6.33
N ARG A 22 1.09 -4.87 5.88
CA ARG A 22 1.64 -6.21 6.11
C ARG A 22 3.00 -6.37 5.42
N THR A 23 3.11 -5.93 4.17
CA THR A 23 4.35 -5.97 3.39
C THR A 23 5.45 -5.16 4.07
N ARG A 24 5.13 -3.93 4.50
CA ARG A 24 6.05 -3.04 5.22
C ARG A 24 6.52 -3.63 6.55
N ARG A 25 5.63 -4.27 7.32
CA ARG A 25 5.93 -4.75 8.68
C ARG A 25 6.62 -6.12 8.69
N ILE A 26 6.13 -7.06 7.89
CA ILE A 26 6.55 -8.47 7.97
C ILE A 26 7.64 -8.79 6.95
N PHE A 27 7.65 -8.10 5.80
CA PHE A 27 8.58 -8.39 4.70
C PHE A 27 9.46 -7.22 4.27
N PRO A 28 9.90 -6.30 5.16
CA PRO A 28 10.60 -5.09 4.74
C PRO A 28 11.88 -5.37 3.94
N LYS A 29 12.56 -6.48 4.24
CA LYS A 29 13.84 -6.87 3.62
C LYS A 29 13.68 -7.68 2.32
N LYS A 30 12.47 -8.04 1.90
CA LYS A 30 12.30 -8.78 0.63
C LYS A 30 12.56 -7.84 -0.54
N THR A 31 13.28 -8.37 -1.53
CA THR A 31 13.74 -7.59 -2.69
C THR A 31 12.65 -7.43 -3.74
N LEU A 32 12.48 -6.21 -4.19
CA LEU A 32 11.80 -5.80 -5.41
C LEU A 32 12.84 -5.55 -6.50
N ALA A 33 12.64 -6.13 -7.69
CA ALA A 33 13.49 -5.92 -8.85
C ALA A 33 12.64 -5.39 -10.01
N THR A 34 13.04 -4.24 -10.58
CA THR A 34 12.30 -3.56 -11.64
C THR A 34 13.22 -3.32 -12.83
N ARG A 35 12.79 -3.73 -14.02
CA ARG A 35 13.49 -3.38 -15.26
C ARG A 35 13.10 -1.95 -15.66
N VAL A 36 14.07 -1.05 -15.68
CA VAL A 36 13.90 0.35 -16.03
C VAL A 36 14.47 0.58 -17.45
N PRO A 37 13.66 1.09 -18.40
CA PRO A 37 14.14 1.42 -19.74
C PRO A 37 15.35 2.37 -19.69
N GLY A 38 16.40 2.07 -20.47
CA GLY A 38 17.64 2.85 -20.53
C GLY A 38 18.58 2.73 -19.32
N VAL A 39 18.14 2.11 -18.21
CA VAL A 39 18.96 1.97 -16.98
C VAL A 39 19.35 0.51 -16.72
N GLY A 40 18.41 -0.43 -16.87
CA GLY A 40 18.65 -1.84 -16.58
C GLY A 40 17.82 -2.38 -15.42
N LEU A 41 18.35 -3.34 -14.64
CA LEU A 41 17.62 -3.97 -13.55
C LEU A 41 17.92 -3.28 -12.21
N GLU A 42 17.00 -2.45 -11.76
CA GLU A 42 17.05 -1.77 -10.47
C GLU A 42 16.50 -2.65 -9.35
N ARG A 43 17.09 -2.55 -8.15
CA ARG A 43 16.67 -3.32 -6.97
C ARG A 43 16.42 -2.41 -5.77
N MET A 44 15.35 -2.67 -5.04
CA MET A 44 15.09 -2.10 -3.71
C MET A 44 14.44 -3.14 -2.81
N ASP A 45 14.22 -2.82 -1.54
CA ASP A 45 13.42 -3.66 -0.65
C ASP A 45 12.03 -3.04 -0.38
N TYR A 46 11.13 -3.83 0.20
CA TYR A 46 9.79 -3.35 0.55
C TYR A 46 9.80 -2.25 1.61
N GLY A 47 10.81 -2.18 2.46
CA GLY A 47 10.97 -1.10 3.44
C GLY A 47 11.13 0.26 2.76
N ARG A 48 12.10 0.34 1.83
CA ARG A 48 12.36 1.54 1.02
C ARG A 48 11.20 1.87 0.09
N TRP A 49 10.57 0.86 -0.50
CA TRP A 49 9.35 1.05 -1.29
C TRP A 49 8.22 1.67 -0.46
N ALA A 50 8.00 1.18 0.76
CA ALA A 50 6.95 1.68 1.63
C ALA A 50 7.21 3.12 2.08
N GLU A 51 8.45 3.45 2.45
CA GLU A 51 8.84 4.84 2.78
C GLU A 51 8.53 5.80 1.62
N ARG A 52 8.95 5.45 0.40
CA ARG A 52 8.70 6.25 -0.80
C ARG A 52 7.22 6.41 -1.09
N THR A 53 6.44 5.34 -0.92
CA THR A 53 4.98 5.35 -1.14
C THR A 53 4.29 6.29 -0.15
N THR A 54 4.66 6.25 1.13
CA THR A 54 4.11 7.17 2.14
C THR A 54 4.49 8.62 1.86
N ARG A 55 5.73 8.88 1.42
CA ARG A 55 6.15 10.22 1.01
C ARG A 55 5.36 10.75 -0.18
N LEU A 56 5.11 9.90 -1.19
CA LEU A 56 4.26 10.25 -2.33
C LEU A 56 2.82 10.55 -1.88
N ALA A 57 2.24 9.74 -0.99
CA ALA A 57 0.91 9.98 -0.45
C ALA A 57 0.81 11.33 0.26
N GLY A 58 1.81 11.68 1.09
CA GLY A 58 1.89 13.00 1.73
C GLY A 58 2.01 14.15 0.72
N ALA A 59 2.81 13.97 -0.34
CA ALA A 59 2.95 14.97 -1.39
C ALA A 59 1.64 15.18 -2.18
N LEU A 60 0.94 14.10 -2.54
CA LEU A 60 -0.37 14.18 -3.22
C LEU A 60 -1.41 14.89 -2.33
N GLN A 61 -1.41 14.59 -1.03
CA GLN A 61 -2.27 15.29 -0.07
C GLN A 61 -1.94 16.79 -0.01
N ALA A 62 -0.66 17.16 0.03
CA ALA A 62 -0.22 18.55 0.04
C ALA A 62 -0.60 19.31 -1.26
N LEU A 63 -0.68 18.60 -2.39
CA LEU A 63 -1.17 19.13 -3.66
C LEU A 63 -2.70 19.25 -3.73
N GLY A 64 -3.42 18.85 -2.68
CA GLY A 64 -4.88 19.00 -2.59
C GLY A 64 -5.70 17.85 -3.14
N VAL A 65 -5.09 16.67 -3.37
CA VAL A 65 -5.83 15.46 -3.77
C VAL A 65 -6.76 15.03 -2.64
N ARG A 66 -8.05 14.86 -2.95
CA ARG A 66 -9.11 14.48 -2.01
C ARG A 66 -9.61 13.06 -2.25
N ARG A 67 -10.37 12.55 -1.28
CA ARG A 67 -11.05 11.25 -1.41
C ARG A 67 -11.97 11.27 -2.63
N GLY A 68 -11.76 10.32 -3.54
CA GLY A 68 -12.52 10.21 -4.79
C GLY A 68 -11.86 10.90 -5.99
N ASP A 69 -10.80 11.68 -5.78
CA ASP A 69 -10.03 12.26 -6.87
C ASP A 69 -9.22 11.18 -7.61
N ARG A 70 -8.97 11.42 -8.90
CA ARG A 70 -8.26 10.48 -9.78
C ARG A 70 -6.81 10.92 -9.93
N VAL A 71 -5.89 9.96 -9.88
CA VAL A 71 -4.46 10.17 -10.12
C VAL A 71 -4.07 9.34 -11.35
N GLY A 72 -3.66 10.01 -12.43
CA GLY A 72 -3.28 9.36 -13.67
C GLY A 72 -1.80 8.95 -13.68
N THR A 73 -1.50 7.82 -14.30
CA THR A 73 -0.13 7.35 -14.59
C THR A 73 -0.01 7.03 -16.07
N PHE A 74 1.11 7.39 -16.68
CA PHE A 74 1.46 6.95 -18.05
C PHE A 74 2.51 5.86 -17.93
N ALA A 75 2.22 4.68 -18.46
CA ALA A 75 3.09 3.50 -18.41
C ALA A 75 3.64 3.16 -19.80
#